data_AF-A0A7S2HFK6-F1
#
_entry.id   AF-A0A7S2HFK6-F1
#
_cell.length_a   1.000
_cell.length_b   1.000
_cell.length_c   1.000
_cell.angle_alpha   90.00
_cell.angle_beta   90.00
_cell.angle_gamma   90.00
#
_symmetry.space_group_name_H-M   'P 1'
#
loop_
_entity.id
_entity.type
_entity.pdbx_description
1 polymer ?
#
loop_
_entity_poly.entity_id
_entity_poly.type
_entity_poly.pdbx_seq_one_letter_code
_entity_poly.pdbx_strand_id
1 'polypeptide(L)'
;RATLSAFDDGGSSGGMTGYGLPQPHVARTSLCELPASELNPEYVAGLRHVRSWIAQHGRSRIWRNGAELAAQVVQLVRVLNAQHIPTPGSIIDEFNRALVQRTLGELRSLMHEQLSLPLSTEDLEAESAKLVAAARLAMQTDAFGSNAGSSTAAAEFEKGCAALASEMTNANFKASHDECKILWDKCSESINRLQYAVLPSRRRFRSRIQDCNVTLAPCVGPAAADFQGRLQTTATAGAAEYGERFLSKLSQLLVLFCIGGILVFRYLVVSSLGEAASWALLVAAEVVPRLNAVSNLSPLTVGKTEAASSTSFWSTPTGSAMLEGDGEGWSEAEAEDESVDEGEVEGEGGALAIVP
;
A
#
# COMPACT_ATOMS: atom_id res chain seq x y z
N ARG A 1 -22.53 -19.37 -74.42
CA ARG A 1 -21.38 -18.44 -74.54
C ARG A 1 -20.71 -18.25 -73.19
N ALA A 2 -19.44 -18.62 -73.06
CA ALA A 2 -18.65 -18.30 -71.89
C ALA A 2 -18.34 -16.80 -71.85
N THR A 3 -18.53 -16.17 -70.70
CA THR A 3 -18.34 -14.72 -70.52
C THR A 3 -17.41 -14.47 -69.35
N LEU A 4 -16.40 -13.63 -69.57
CA LEU A 4 -15.48 -13.18 -68.54
C LEU A 4 -16.02 -11.85 -68.01
N SER A 5 -16.43 -11.84 -66.75
CA SER A 5 -16.92 -10.65 -66.07
C SER A 5 -15.85 -10.19 -65.08
N ALA A 6 -15.34 -8.97 -65.29
CA ALA A 6 -14.54 -8.29 -64.27
C ALA A 6 -15.50 -7.53 -63.36
N PHE A 7 -15.50 -7.86 -62.06
CA PHE A 7 -16.14 -7.02 -61.06
C PHE A 7 -15.09 -6.03 -60.55
N ASP A 8 -15.31 -4.77 -60.87
CA ASP A 8 -14.48 -3.65 -60.41
C ASP A 8 -15.08 -3.13 -59.10
N ASP A 9 -14.68 -3.74 -57.98
CA ASP A 9 -15.03 -3.21 -56.65
C ASP A 9 -14.14 -2.00 -56.40
N GLY A 10 -14.67 -0.81 -56.68
CA GLY A 10 -13.99 0.46 -56.50
C GLY A 10 -13.26 0.54 -55.16
N GLY A 11 -11.93 0.49 -55.21
CA GLY A 11 -11.04 0.90 -54.12
C GLY A 11 -10.21 -0.17 -53.41
N SER A 12 -10.32 -1.48 -53.72
CA SER A 12 -9.45 -2.50 -53.11
C SER A 12 -8.66 -3.28 -54.15
N SER A 13 -7.35 -3.41 -53.95
CA SER A 13 -6.35 -4.01 -54.86
C SER A 13 -6.54 -5.52 -55.20
N GLY A 14 -7.74 -6.08 -55.01
CA GLY A 14 -8.08 -7.47 -55.32
C GLY A 14 -9.35 -7.54 -56.16
N GLY A 15 -9.24 -7.30 -57.47
CA GLY A 15 -10.38 -7.44 -58.39
C GLY A 15 -10.84 -8.89 -58.47
N MET A 16 -12.15 -9.13 -58.34
CA MET A 16 -12.74 -10.46 -58.47
C MET A 16 -13.08 -10.75 -59.94
N THR A 17 -12.45 -11.77 -60.51
CA THR A 17 -12.73 -12.23 -61.89
C THR A 17 -13.70 -13.40 -61.88
N GLY A 18 -14.87 -13.23 -62.50
CA GLY A 18 -15.84 -14.30 -62.71
C GLY A 18 -15.74 -14.89 -64.11
N TYR A 19 -15.76 -16.21 -64.23
CA TYR A 19 -15.85 -16.91 -65.52
C TYR A 19 -17.08 -17.81 -65.55
N GLY A 20 -18.07 -17.47 -66.38
CA GLY A 20 -19.28 -18.26 -66.54
C GLY A 20 -19.06 -19.42 -67.50
N LEU A 21 -19.20 -20.66 -67.03
CA LEU A 21 -19.18 -21.86 -67.87
C LEU A 21 -20.62 -22.21 -68.31
N PRO A 22 -20.84 -22.58 -69.58
CA PRO A 22 -22.14 -23.06 -70.04
C PRO A 22 -22.49 -24.41 -69.40
N GLN A 23 -23.76 -24.81 -69.47
CA GLN A 23 -24.17 -26.10 -68.93
C GLN A 23 -23.41 -27.25 -69.62
N PRO A 24 -22.75 -28.15 -68.86
CA PRO A 24 -21.92 -29.23 -69.40
C PRO A 24 -22.70 -30.28 -70.19
N HIS A 25 -23.91 -30.63 -69.73
CA HIS A 25 -24.79 -31.60 -70.36
C HIS A 25 -26.24 -31.38 -69.88
N VAL A 26 -27.24 -31.80 -70.67
CA VAL A 26 -28.67 -31.62 -70.35
C VAL A 26 -29.09 -32.47 -69.15
N ALA A 27 -28.57 -33.69 -69.05
CA ALA A 27 -28.76 -34.57 -67.88
C ALA A 27 -27.78 -34.20 -66.76
N ARG A 28 -28.27 -33.46 -65.74
CA ARG A 28 -27.46 -32.95 -64.63
C ARG A 28 -27.01 -34.02 -63.62
N THR A 29 -27.71 -35.16 -63.57
CA THR A 29 -27.50 -36.19 -62.53
C THR A 29 -26.47 -37.26 -62.92
N SER A 30 -26.10 -37.38 -64.20
CA SER A 30 -25.16 -38.39 -64.70
C SER A 30 -23.77 -37.83 -65.07
N LEU A 31 -23.45 -36.60 -64.67
CA LEU A 31 -22.22 -35.90 -65.07
C LEU A 31 -20.90 -36.64 -64.76
N CYS A 32 -20.87 -37.44 -63.68
CA CYS A 32 -19.68 -38.20 -63.27
C CYS A 32 -19.47 -39.48 -64.08
N GLU A 33 -20.50 -39.94 -64.79
CA GLU A 33 -20.50 -41.20 -65.55
C GLU A 33 -20.28 -40.95 -67.06
N LEU A 34 -20.35 -39.70 -67.50
CA LEU A 34 -20.23 -39.31 -68.90
C LEU A 34 -18.76 -39.10 -69.30
N PRO A 35 -18.30 -39.66 -70.42
CA PRO A 35 -16.97 -39.37 -70.95
C PRO A 35 -16.89 -37.93 -71.47
N ALA A 36 -15.68 -37.37 -71.49
CA ALA A 36 -15.45 -35.98 -71.90
C ALA A 36 -15.88 -35.67 -73.35
N SER A 37 -16.05 -36.70 -74.19
CA SER A 37 -16.57 -36.61 -75.56
C SER A 37 -18.07 -36.32 -75.63
N GLU A 38 -18.82 -36.64 -74.58
CA GLU A 38 -20.29 -36.43 -74.50
C GLU A 38 -20.65 -35.08 -73.84
N LEU A 39 -19.65 -34.36 -73.34
CA LEU A 39 -19.82 -33.02 -72.79
C LEU A 39 -19.96 -31.99 -73.90
N ASN A 40 -20.69 -30.91 -73.62
CA ASN A 40 -20.84 -29.80 -74.53
C ASN A 40 -19.45 -29.25 -74.95
N PRO A 41 -19.14 -29.14 -76.25
CA PRO A 41 -17.84 -28.69 -76.72
C PRO A 41 -17.51 -27.25 -76.29
N GLU A 42 -18.51 -26.38 -76.11
CA GLU A 42 -18.31 -25.03 -75.55
C GLU A 42 -17.89 -25.07 -74.07
N TYR A 43 -18.44 -26.01 -73.29
CA TYR A 43 -18.05 -26.20 -71.89
C TYR A 43 -16.60 -26.70 -71.77
N VAL A 44 -16.22 -27.67 -72.60
CA VAL A 44 -14.85 -28.21 -72.62
C VAL A 44 -13.84 -27.15 -73.08
N ALA A 45 -14.22 -26.30 -74.05
CA ALA A 45 -13.42 -25.16 -74.47
C ALA A 45 -13.27 -24.11 -73.34
N GLY A 46 -14.35 -23.80 -72.63
CA GLY A 46 -14.34 -22.91 -71.47
C GLY A 46 -13.46 -23.44 -70.32
N LEU A 47 -13.55 -24.73 -70.01
CA LEU A 47 -12.67 -25.38 -69.03
C LEU A 47 -11.20 -25.29 -69.42
N ARG A 48 -10.87 -25.56 -70.69
CA ARG A 48 -9.50 -25.41 -71.21
C ARG A 48 -8.99 -23.98 -71.03
N HIS A 49 -9.83 -23.00 -71.31
CA HIS A 49 -9.51 -21.59 -71.11
C HIS A 49 -9.23 -21.27 -69.64
N VAL A 50 -10.10 -21.67 -68.70
CA VAL A 50 -9.89 -21.48 -67.25
C VAL A 50 -8.59 -22.14 -66.80
N ARG A 51 -8.30 -23.36 -67.28
CA ARG A 51 -7.08 -24.09 -66.93
C ARG A 51 -5.82 -23.34 -67.41
N SER A 52 -5.84 -22.85 -68.65
CA SER A 52 -4.75 -22.02 -69.17
C SER A 52 -4.61 -20.69 -68.44
N TRP A 53 -5.74 -20.08 -68.05
CA TRP A 53 -5.75 -18.82 -67.32
C TRP A 53 -5.17 -18.98 -65.91
N ILE A 54 -5.55 -20.03 -65.17
CA ILE A 54 -4.97 -20.37 -63.86
C ILE A 54 -3.48 -20.68 -63.99
N ALA A 55 -3.07 -21.39 -65.03
CA ALA A 55 -1.65 -21.66 -65.25
C ALA A 55 -0.83 -20.38 -65.54
N GLN A 56 -1.44 -19.37 -66.19
CA GLN A 56 -0.79 -18.10 -66.53
C GLN A 56 -0.84 -17.05 -65.41
N HIS A 57 -1.94 -17.00 -64.65
CA HIS A 57 -2.22 -15.95 -63.65
C HIS A 57 -2.19 -16.47 -62.21
N GLY A 58 -2.12 -17.79 -62.02
CA GLY A 58 -1.98 -18.42 -60.72
C GLY A 58 -0.66 -18.02 -60.09
N ARG A 59 -0.70 -16.99 -59.25
CA ARG A 59 0.41 -16.69 -58.35
C ARG A 59 0.49 -17.82 -57.35
N SER A 60 1.51 -18.67 -57.45
CA SER A 60 1.81 -19.60 -56.38
C SER A 60 2.16 -18.78 -55.14
N ARG A 61 1.30 -18.80 -54.11
CA ARG A 61 1.85 -18.69 -52.77
C ARG A 61 2.70 -19.94 -52.59
N ILE A 62 4.02 -19.76 -52.69
CA ILE A 62 4.98 -20.85 -52.59
C ILE A 62 4.97 -21.32 -51.14
N TRP A 63 4.16 -22.34 -50.84
CA TRP A 63 4.38 -23.14 -49.66
C TRP A 63 5.66 -23.94 -49.90
N ARG A 64 6.68 -23.73 -49.06
CA ARG A 64 8.03 -24.24 -49.29
C ARG A 64 8.10 -25.76 -49.23
N ASN A 65 7.17 -26.42 -48.54
CA ASN A 65 7.07 -27.87 -48.48
C ASN A 65 5.63 -28.35 -48.22
N GLY A 66 5.30 -29.59 -48.62
CA GLY A 66 3.97 -30.16 -48.41
C GLY A 66 3.64 -30.49 -46.95
N ALA A 67 4.66 -30.69 -46.10
CA ALA A 67 4.49 -30.98 -44.67
C ALA A 67 4.02 -29.76 -43.86
N GLU A 68 4.47 -28.56 -44.25
CA GLU A 68 4.16 -27.26 -43.66
C GLU A 68 2.73 -26.86 -44.04
N LEU A 69 2.32 -27.12 -45.28
CA LEU A 69 0.92 -27.00 -45.67
C LEU A 69 0.02 -27.95 -44.87
N ALA A 70 0.41 -29.23 -44.75
CA ALA A 70 -0.35 -30.20 -43.95
C ALA A 70 -0.44 -29.78 -42.48
N ALA A 71 0.66 -29.31 -41.87
CA ALA A 71 0.68 -28.83 -40.50
C ALA A 71 -0.24 -27.62 -40.30
N GLN A 72 -0.27 -26.68 -41.25
CA GLN A 72 -1.16 -25.53 -41.18
C GLN A 72 -2.63 -25.89 -41.39
N VAL A 73 -2.93 -26.82 -42.30
CA VAL A 73 -4.30 -27.35 -42.46
C VAL A 73 -4.76 -28.04 -41.18
N VAL A 74 -3.90 -28.85 -40.55
CA VAL A 74 -4.21 -29.49 -39.26
C VAL A 74 -4.43 -28.44 -38.16
N GLN A 75 -3.62 -27.39 -38.11
CA GLN A 75 -3.79 -26.30 -37.16
C GLN A 75 -5.10 -25.54 -37.40
N LEU A 76 -5.43 -25.24 -38.66
CA LEU A 76 -6.67 -24.56 -39.03
C LEU A 76 -7.89 -25.41 -38.65
N VAL A 77 -7.85 -26.72 -38.95
CA VAL A 77 -8.89 -27.69 -38.58
C VAL A 77 -9.01 -27.82 -37.06
N ARG A 78 -7.89 -27.81 -36.33
CA ARG A 78 -7.89 -27.82 -34.85
C ARG A 78 -8.56 -26.57 -34.28
N VAL A 79 -8.26 -25.38 -34.83
CA VAL A 79 -8.89 -24.11 -34.44
C VAL A 79 -10.38 -24.08 -34.82
N LEU A 80 -10.74 -24.56 -36.01
CA LEU A 80 -12.12 -24.69 -36.47
C LEU A 80 -12.92 -25.66 -35.59
N ASN A 81 -12.34 -26.80 -35.23
CA ASN A 81 -12.96 -27.80 -34.36
C ASN A 81 -13.04 -27.33 -32.89
N ALA A 82 -12.17 -26.41 -32.47
CA ALA A 82 -12.25 -25.76 -31.16
C ALA A 82 -13.36 -24.68 -31.07
N GLN A 83 -14.20 -24.52 -32.10
CA GLN A 83 -15.34 -23.60 -32.20
C GLN A 83 -15.07 -22.09 -32.02
N HIS A 84 -13.85 -21.67 -31.70
CA HIS A 84 -13.49 -20.25 -31.75
C HIS A 84 -12.92 -19.89 -33.13
N ILE A 85 -13.82 -19.60 -34.08
CA ILE A 85 -13.45 -18.68 -35.15
C ILE A 85 -13.49 -17.30 -34.49
N PRO A 86 -12.34 -16.65 -34.22
CA PRO A 86 -12.38 -15.32 -33.66
C PRO A 86 -13.10 -14.44 -34.67
N THR A 87 -14.23 -13.87 -34.26
CA THR A 87 -14.85 -12.79 -35.02
C THR A 87 -13.81 -11.67 -35.15
N PRO A 88 -13.83 -10.86 -36.22
CA PRO A 88 -12.93 -9.71 -36.34
C PRO A 88 -12.89 -8.84 -35.07
N GLY A 89 -14.02 -8.74 -34.34
CA GLY A 89 -14.10 -8.10 -33.03
C GLY A 89 -13.24 -8.77 -31.94
N SER A 90 -13.22 -10.10 -31.86
CA SER A 90 -12.39 -10.83 -30.89
C SER A 90 -10.89 -10.65 -31.12
N ILE A 91 -10.46 -10.46 -32.36
CA ILE A 91 -9.04 -10.18 -32.67
C ILE A 91 -8.69 -8.76 -32.22
N ILE A 92 -9.56 -7.79 -32.50
CA ILE A 92 -9.38 -6.38 -32.09
C ILE A 92 -9.33 -6.26 -30.56
N ASP A 93 -10.21 -6.96 -29.85
CA ASP A 93 -10.23 -6.94 -28.39
C ASP A 93 -8.96 -7.54 -27.79
N GLU A 94 -8.38 -8.60 -28.36
CA GLU A 94 -7.11 -9.17 -27.88
C GLU A 94 -5.93 -8.21 -28.09
N PHE A 95 -5.86 -7.52 -29.24
CA PHE A 95 -4.84 -6.50 -29.48
C PHE A 95 -5.00 -5.30 -28.54
N ASN A 96 -6.23 -4.82 -28.33
CA ASN A 96 -6.51 -3.72 -27.42
C ASN A 96 -6.24 -4.11 -25.96
N ARG A 97 -6.50 -5.36 -25.56
CA ARG A 97 -6.14 -5.88 -24.23
C ARG A 97 -4.64 -5.92 -24.02
N ALA A 98 -3.87 -6.39 -25.01
CA ALA A 98 -2.41 -6.38 -24.95
C ALA A 98 -1.85 -4.95 -24.88
N LEU A 99 -2.46 -4.01 -25.61
CA LEU A 99 -2.12 -2.58 -25.54
C LEU A 99 -2.36 -2.02 -24.13
N VAL A 100 -3.53 -2.30 -23.51
CA VAL A 100 -3.84 -1.85 -22.14
C VAL A 100 -2.83 -2.37 -21.13
N GLN A 101 -2.45 -3.65 -21.20
CA GLN A 101 -1.45 -4.22 -20.28
C GLN A 101 -0.08 -3.54 -20.45
N ARG A 102 0.32 -3.25 -21.70
CA ARG A 102 1.55 -2.54 -21.99
C ARG A 102 1.53 -1.10 -21.46
N THR A 103 0.47 -0.34 -21.73
CA THR A 103 0.37 1.06 -21.30
C THR A 103 0.31 1.18 -19.77
N LEU A 104 -0.37 0.25 -19.07
CA LEU A 104 -0.35 0.18 -17.61
C LEU A 104 1.05 -0.16 -17.06
N GLY A 105 1.79 -1.04 -17.74
CA GLY A 105 3.18 -1.35 -17.39
C GLY A 105 4.12 -0.15 -17.53
N GLU A 106 4.01 0.56 -18.66
CA GLU A 106 4.77 1.80 -18.91
C GLU A 106 4.37 2.90 -17.90
N LEU A 107 3.08 3.09 -17.63
CA LEU A 107 2.60 4.02 -16.61
C LEU A 107 3.16 3.69 -15.23
N ARG A 108 3.14 2.42 -14.80
CA ARG A 108 3.73 1.99 -13.53
C ARG A 108 5.20 2.39 -13.42
N SER A 109 5.98 2.13 -14.48
CA SER A 109 7.41 2.49 -14.50
C SER A 109 7.64 4.01 -14.43
N LEU A 110 6.87 4.79 -15.20
CA LEU A 110 6.94 6.25 -15.18
C LEU A 110 6.56 6.82 -13.82
N MET A 111 5.53 6.27 -13.17
CA MET A 111 5.14 6.70 -11.82
C MET A 111 6.26 6.43 -10.81
N HIS A 112 6.93 5.29 -10.88
CA HIS A 112 8.05 4.98 -9.96
C HIS A 112 9.30 5.83 -10.22
N GLU A 113 9.54 6.23 -11.47
CA GLU A 113 10.70 7.06 -11.84
C GLU A 113 10.47 8.54 -11.52
N GLN A 114 9.25 9.06 -11.74
CA GLN A 114 8.95 10.48 -11.60
C GLN A 114 8.45 10.89 -10.21
N LEU A 115 7.76 10.00 -9.48
CA LEU A 115 7.26 10.32 -8.14
C LEU A 115 8.30 9.90 -7.10
N SER A 116 9.04 10.89 -6.59
CA SER A 116 9.91 10.71 -5.42
C SER A 116 9.08 10.72 -4.13
N LEU A 117 8.64 9.55 -3.68
CA LEU A 117 7.94 9.38 -2.40
C LEU A 117 8.87 9.69 -1.21
N PRO A 118 8.37 10.26 -0.09
CA PRO A 118 6.98 10.62 0.17
C PRO A 118 6.58 12.02 -0.34
N LEU A 119 5.32 12.14 -0.78
CA LEU A 119 4.70 13.41 -1.20
C LEU A 119 3.45 13.72 -0.37
N SER A 120 3.02 14.99 -0.40
CA SER A 120 1.70 15.38 0.07
C SER A 120 0.61 14.66 -0.72
N THR A 121 -0.57 14.46 -0.13
CA THR A 121 -1.69 13.80 -0.82
C THR A 121 -2.15 14.59 -2.04
N GLU A 122 -2.16 15.92 -1.94
CA GLU A 122 -2.55 16.82 -3.03
C GLU A 122 -1.56 16.76 -4.21
N ASP A 123 -0.26 16.78 -3.93
CA ASP A 123 0.76 16.70 -4.97
C ASP A 123 0.79 15.32 -5.64
N LEU A 124 0.59 14.25 -4.86
CA LEU A 124 0.51 12.89 -5.37
C LEU A 124 -0.69 12.73 -6.33
N GLU A 125 -1.87 13.22 -5.94
CA GLU A 125 -3.06 13.19 -6.77
C GLU A 125 -2.89 14.03 -8.04
N ALA A 126 -2.33 15.24 -7.92
CA ALA A 126 -2.10 16.12 -9.05
C ALA A 126 -1.13 15.53 -10.07
N GLU A 127 0.00 14.96 -9.62
CA GLU A 127 1.01 14.40 -10.53
C GLU A 127 0.57 13.05 -11.12
N SER A 128 -0.04 12.19 -10.31
CA SER A 128 -0.60 10.93 -10.80
C SER A 128 -1.72 11.15 -11.82
N ALA A 129 -2.58 12.16 -11.63
CA ALA A 129 -3.62 12.50 -12.59
C ALA A 129 -3.05 12.96 -13.94
N LYS A 130 -1.94 13.72 -13.95
CA LYS A 130 -1.26 14.12 -15.20
C LYS A 130 -0.72 12.90 -15.94
N LEU A 131 -0.06 11.98 -15.23
CA LEU A 131 0.51 10.77 -15.82
C LEU A 131 -0.58 9.83 -16.36
N VAL A 132 -1.66 9.64 -15.61
CA VAL A 132 -2.81 8.85 -16.04
C VAL A 132 -3.48 9.48 -17.26
N ALA A 133 -3.63 10.82 -17.30
CA ALA A 133 -4.20 11.51 -18.44
C ALA A 133 -3.33 11.35 -19.71
N ALA A 134 -2.00 11.44 -19.58
CA ALA A 134 -1.07 11.21 -20.67
C ALA A 134 -1.14 9.76 -21.19
N ALA A 135 -1.14 8.78 -20.28
CA ALA A 135 -1.26 7.36 -20.62
C ALA A 135 -2.62 7.04 -21.27
N ARG A 136 -3.71 7.66 -20.82
CA ARG A 136 -5.04 7.53 -21.43
C ARG A 136 -5.03 8.04 -22.86
N LEU A 137 -4.40 9.18 -23.12
CA LEU A 137 -4.30 9.74 -24.47
C LEU A 137 -3.49 8.82 -25.39
N ALA A 138 -2.34 8.32 -24.93
CA ALA A 138 -1.52 7.37 -25.69
C ALA A 138 -2.25 6.06 -26.00
N MET A 139 -3.02 5.53 -25.04
CA MET A 139 -3.85 4.35 -25.27
C MET A 139 -4.92 4.61 -26.34
N GLN A 140 -5.58 5.78 -26.31
CA GLN A 140 -6.62 6.13 -27.28
C GLN A 140 -6.08 6.34 -28.70
N THR A 141 -4.84 6.84 -28.85
CA THR A 141 -4.21 7.01 -30.16
C THR A 141 -3.79 5.68 -30.79
N ASP A 142 -3.37 4.73 -29.95
CA ASP A 142 -2.79 3.46 -30.40
C ASP A 142 -3.82 2.32 -30.51
N ALA A 143 -5.03 2.54 -30.00
CA ALA A 143 -6.12 1.55 -30.03
C ALA A 143 -6.65 1.32 -31.46
N PHE A 144 -6.99 0.06 -31.76
CA PHE A 144 -7.44 -0.35 -33.09
C PHE A 144 -8.98 -0.29 -33.24
N GLY A 145 -9.43 0.20 -34.40
CA GLY A 145 -10.83 0.15 -34.87
C GLY A 145 -11.60 1.47 -34.70
N SER A 146 -12.75 1.62 -35.39
CA SER A 146 -13.66 2.78 -35.18
C SER A 146 -14.28 2.80 -33.78
N ASN A 147 -14.27 1.63 -33.12
CA ASN A 147 -14.58 1.44 -31.71
C ASN A 147 -13.26 1.35 -30.91
N ALA A 148 -12.26 2.18 -31.22
CA ALA A 148 -10.98 2.28 -30.49
C ALA A 148 -11.16 2.51 -28.98
N GLY A 149 -12.35 2.94 -28.55
CA GLY A 149 -12.81 2.84 -27.17
C GLY A 149 -13.85 1.74 -26.97
N SER A 150 -13.55 0.48 -27.32
CA SER A 150 -14.43 -0.62 -26.94
C SER A 150 -14.58 -0.55 -25.42
N SER A 151 -15.83 -0.52 -24.95
CA SER A 151 -16.13 -0.22 -23.54
C SER A 151 -15.41 -1.17 -22.58
N THR A 152 -15.07 -2.37 -23.05
CA THR A 152 -14.32 -3.39 -22.32
C THR A 152 -12.85 -2.99 -22.10
N ALA A 153 -12.10 -2.66 -23.17
CA ALA A 153 -10.70 -2.27 -23.05
C ALA A 153 -10.52 -0.95 -22.28
N ALA A 154 -11.40 0.03 -22.53
CA ALA A 154 -11.42 1.28 -21.78
C ALA A 154 -11.74 1.05 -20.29
N ALA A 155 -12.74 0.22 -19.97
CA ALA A 155 -13.05 -0.10 -18.58
C ALA A 155 -11.93 -0.89 -17.87
N GLU A 156 -11.24 -1.79 -18.58
CA GLU A 156 -10.10 -2.53 -18.04
C GLU A 156 -8.92 -1.59 -17.75
N PHE A 157 -8.66 -0.61 -18.63
CA PHE A 157 -7.67 0.43 -18.39
C PHE A 157 -8.01 1.29 -17.17
N GLU A 158 -9.25 1.77 -17.06
CA GLU A 158 -9.68 2.57 -15.90
C GLU A 158 -9.55 1.80 -14.58
N LYS A 159 -9.93 0.52 -14.59
CA LYS A 159 -9.76 -0.37 -13.43
C LYS A 159 -8.29 -0.56 -13.08
N GLY A 160 -7.43 -0.71 -14.09
CA GLY A 160 -5.98 -0.80 -13.93
C GLY A 160 -5.37 0.48 -13.34
N CYS A 161 -5.77 1.65 -13.85
CA CYS A 161 -5.34 2.95 -13.33
C CYS A 161 -5.78 3.17 -11.87
N ALA A 162 -7.01 2.80 -11.53
CA ALA A 162 -7.50 2.88 -10.14
C ALA A 162 -6.71 1.96 -9.20
N ALA A 163 -6.41 0.73 -9.64
CA ALA A 163 -5.57 -0.19 -8.88
C ALA A 163 -4.15 0.37 -8.69
N LEU A 164 -3.53 0.91 -9.74
CA LEU A 164 -2.21 1.52 -9.68
C LEU A 164 -2.18 2.76 -8.76
N ALA A 165 -3.21 3.61 -8.83
CA ALA A 165 -3.34 4.75 -7.94
C ALA A 165 -3.42 4.30 -6.47
N SER A 166 -4.18 3.25 -6.17
CA SER A 166 -4.26 2.68 -4.82
C SER A 166 -2.95 2.04 -4.35
N GLU A 167 -2.18 1.44 -5.27
CA GLU A 167 -0.84 0.92 -5.00
C GLU A 167 0.10 2.07 -4.60
N MET A 168 0.07 3.18 -5.34
CA MET A 168 0.90 4.35 -5.09
C MET A 168 0.51 5.10 -3.81
N THR A 169 -0.78 5.19 -3.47
CA THR A 169 -1.21 5.80 -2.20
C THR A 169 -0.76 4.96 -1.00
N ASN A 170 -0.83 3.63 -1.10
CA ASN A 170 -0.32 2.73 -0.07
C ASN A 170 1.20 2.81 0.07
N ALA A 171 1.93 2.87 -1.05
CA ALA A 171 3.37 3.07 -1.05
C ALA A 171 3.77 4.43 -0.44
N ASN A 172 3.03 5.50 -0.78
CA ASN A 172 3.24 6.83 -0.20
C ASN A 172 2.98 6.84 1.30
N PHE A 173 1.89 6.19 1.75
CA PHE A 173 1.58 6.07 3.17
C PHE A 173 2.69 5.35 3.93
N LYS A 174 3.20 4.25 3.38
CA LYS A 174 4.30 3.49 3.98
C LYS A 174 5.58 4.34 4.06
N ALA A 175 5.99 4.97 2.94
CA ALA A 175 7.18 5.81 2.91
C ALA A 175 7.09 6.99 3.89
N SER A 176 5.94 7.68 3.89
CA SER A 176 5.64 8.77 4.82
C SER A 176 5.70 8.29 6.28
N HIS A 177 5.07 7.15 6.57
CA HIS A 177 5.08 6.57 7.91
C HIS A 177 6.50 6.20 8.38
N ASP A 178 7.31 5.57 7.53
CA ASP A 178 8.68 5.15 7.87
C ASP A 178 9.58 6.36 8.16
N GLU A 179 9.51 7.41 7.35
CA GLU A 179 10.27 8.64 7.58
C GLU A 179 9.82 9.36 8.86
N CYS A 180 8.51 9.56 9.02
CA CYS A 180 7.96 10.22 10.21
C CYS A 180 8.22 9.42 11.49
N LYS A 181 8.24 8.08 11.42
CA LYS A 181 8.60 7.21 12.53
C LYS A 181 10.04 7.43 12.99
N ILE A 182 11.00 7.53 12.06
CA ILE A 182 12.40 7.80 12.41
C ILE A 182 12.54 9.14 13.13
N LEU A 183 11.81 10.17 12.69
CA LEU A 183 11.79 11.48 13.34
C LEU A 183 11.13 11.42 14.72
N TRP A 184 10.03 10.68 14.82
CA TRP A 184 9.32 10.45 16.09
C TRP A 184 10.18 9.72 17.11
N ASP A 185 10.88 8.66 16.71
CA ASP A 185 11.73 7.88 17.62
C ASP A 185 12.85 8.74 18.22
N LYS A 186 13.47 9.62 17.42
CA LYS A 186 14.45 10.61 17.91
C LYS A 186 13.85 11.58 18.92
N CYS A 187 12.66 12.10 18.63
CA CYS A 187 11.93 12.98 19.55
C CYS A 187 11.54 12.24 20.85
N SER A 188 10.97 11.06 20.73
CA SER A 188 10.51 10.21 21.84
C SER A 188 11.66 9.85 22.76
N GLU A 189 12.82 9.47 22.22
CA GLU A 189 14.02 9.21 23.00
C GLU A 189 14.47 10.46 23.80
N SER A 190 14.45 11.64 23.16
CA SER A 190 14.78 12.92 23.81
C SER A 190 13.82 13.24 24.96
N ILE A 191 12.53 12.96 24.80
CA ILE A 191 11.52 13.11 25.86
C ILE A 191 11.74 12.08 26.97
N ASN A 192 11.99 10.81 26.63
CA ASN A 192 12.18 9.74 27.61
C ASN A 192 13.42 9.95 28.47
N ARG A 193 14.50 10.51 27.90
CA ARG A 193 15.70 10.91 28.68
C ARG A 193 15.40 11.91 29.80
N LEU A 194 14.35 12.74 29.68
CA LEU A 194 13.94 13.65 30.77
C LEU A 194 13.33 12.91 31.96
N GLN A 195 12.75 11.72 31.76
CA GLN A 195 12.14 10.96 32.85
C GLN A 195 13.17 10.47 33.86
N TYR A 196 14.38 10.16 33.39
CA TYR A 196 15.49 9.68 34.21
C TYR A 196 16.32 10.81 34.84
N ALA A 197 15.99 12.08 34.59
CA ALA A 197 16.67 13.20 35.22
C ALA A 197 16.29 13.30 36.71
N VAL A 198 17.28 13.60 37.57
CA VAL A 198 17.13 13.69 39.04
C VAL A 198 15.96 14.61 39.46
N LEU A 199 15.75 15.70 38.72
CA LEU A 199 14.64 16.63 38.90
C LEU A 199 13.94 16.85 37.55
N PRO A 200 12.82 16.16 37.28
CA PRO A 200 12.02 16.37 36.09
C PRO A 200 11.38 17.76 36.17
N SER A 201 11.71 18.69 35.27
CA SER A 201 11.12 20.04 35.30
C SER A 201 10.16 20.26 34.14
N ARG A 202 8.97 20.79 34.46
CA ARG A 202 7.92 21.10 33.48
C ARG A 202 8.39 22.08 32.40
N ARG A 203 9.28 23.01 32.75
CA ARG A 203 9.89 23.95 31.79
C ARG A 203 10.80 23.22 30.78
N ARG A 204 11.64 22.29 31.24
CA ARG A 204 12.49 21.49 30.33
C ARG A 204 11.65 20.58 29.44
N PHE A 205 10.62 19.96 30.00
CA PHE A 205 9.67 19.16 29.22
C PHE A 205 9.01 19.98 28.10
N ARG A 206 8.46 21.16 28.42
CA ARG A 206 7.86 22.05 27.41
C ARG A 206 8.85 22.48 26.34
N SER A 207 10.09 22.80 26.72
CA SER A 207 11.16 23.12 25.77
C SER A 207 11.43 21.95 24.83
N ARG A 208 11.48 20.71 25.34
CA ARG A 208 11.68 19.51 24.51
C ARG A 208 10.51 19.22 23.59
N ILE A 209 9.28 19.46 24.02
CA ILE A 209 8.11 19.37 23.12
C ILE A 209 8.23 20.38 21.96
N GLN A 210 8.74 21.58 22.23
CA GLN A 210 8.98 22.57 21.17
C GLN A 210 10.12 22.15 20.24
N ASP A 211 11.23 21.63 20.76
CA ASP A 211 12.31 21.05 19.96
C ASP A 211 11.77 19.90 19.09
N CYS A 212 10.91 19.05 19.65
CA CYS A 212 10.26 17.95 18.95
C CYS A 212 9.38 18.42 17.79
N ASN A 213 8.64 19.51 17.96
CA ASN A 213 7.85 20.11 16.89
C ASN A 213 8.74 20.51 15.70
N VAL A 214 9.92 21.06 15.97
CA VAL A 214 10.91 21.37 14.92
C VAL A 214 11.46 20.10 14.28
N THR A 215 11.76 19.06 15.05
CA THR A 215 12.26 17.78 14.48
C THR A 215 11.22 17.04 13.64
N LEU A 216 9.93 17.22 13.92
CA LEU A 216 8.84 16.63 13.14
C LEU A 216 8.44 17.48 11.94
N ALA A 217 8.87 18.74 11.83
CA ALA A 217 8.50 19.62 10.72
C ALA A 217 8.80 19.05 9.30
N PRO A 218 9.89 18.27 9.08
CA PRO A 218 10.16 17.62 7.79
C PRO A 218 9.25 16.43 7.46
N CYS A 219 8.42 15.95 8.39
CA CYS A 219 7.50 14.84 8.13
C CYS A 219 6.40 15.30 7.16
N VAL A 220 6.39 14.72 5.96
CA VAL A 220 5.45 15.03 4.88
C VAL A 220 4.61 13.80 4.54
N GLY A 221 3.37 14.03 4.09
CA GLY A 221 2.48 12.99 3.57
C GLY A 221 1.33 12.65 4.52
N PRO A 222 0.56 11.59 4.21
CA PRO A 222 -0.68 11.27 4.90
C PRO A 222 -0.47 10.88 6.38
N ALA A 223 0.72 10.39 6.75
CA ALA A 223 1.02 10.01 8.13
C ALA A 223 1.35 11.22 9.04
N ALA A 224 1.62 12.39 8.47
CA ALA A 224 2.08 13.56 9.23
C ALA A 224 1.07 14.03 10.28
N ALA A 225 -0.23 14.02 9.93
CA ALA A 225 -1.29 14.40 10.86
C ALA A 225 -1.38 13.47 12.07
N ASP A 226 -1.15 12.16 11.88
CA ASP A 226 -1.16 11.19 12.99
C ASP A 226 -0.01 11.45 13.97
N PHE A 227 1.21 11.64 13.48
CA PHE A 227 2.36 11.94 14.33
C PHE A 227 2.26 13.31 15.02
N GLN A 228 1.70 14.32 14.36
CA GLN A 228 1.38 15.60 15.02
C GLN A 228 0.33 15.43 16.12
N GLY A 229 -0.71 14.64 15.89
CA GLY A 229 -1.71 14.29 16.90
C GLY A 229 -1.08 13.58 18.10
N ARG A 230 -0.19 12.60 17.87
CA ARG A 230 0.57 11.91 18.93
C ARG A 230 1.44 12.88 19.73
N LEU A 231 2.09 13.85 19.08
CA LEU A 231 2.87 14.88 19.76
C LEU A 231 1.99 15.73 20.70
N GLN A 232 0.82 16.17 20.23
CA GLN A 232 -0.12 16.95 21.05
C GLN A 232 -0.66 16.15 22.24
N THR A 233 -1.01 14.88 22.03
CA THR A 233 -1.44 13.98 23.10
C THR A 233 -0.32 13.78 24.13
N THR A 234 0.92 13.55 23.68
CA THR A 234 2.08 13.40 24.56
C THR A 234 2.38 14.69 25.32
N ALA A 235 2.20 15.85 24.67
CA ALA A 235 2.39 17.15 25.30
C ALA A 235 1.37 17.43 26.41
N THR A 236 0.11 17.07 26.20
CA THR A 236 -0.96 17.28 27.20
C THR A 236 -0.88 16.26 28.33
N ALA A 237 -0.76 14.97 28.02
CA ALA A 237 -0.61 13.90 29.02
C ALA A 237 0.67 14.06 29.84
N GLY A 238 1.81 14.29 29.18
CA GLY A 238 3.09 14.47 29.86
C GLY A 238 3.10 15.71 30.75
N ALA A 239 2.46 16.81 30.37
CA ALA A 239 2.46 18.03 31.19
C ALA A 239 1.86 17.82 32.60
N ALA A 240 0.88 16.92 32.73
CA ALA A 240 0.30 16.55 34.03
C ALA A 240 1.22 15.59 34.79
N GLU A 241 1.66 14.50 34.15
CA GLU A 241 2.50 13.46 34.76
C GLU A 241 3.85 14.01 35.28
N TYR A 242 4.51 14.85 34.49
CA TYR A 242 5.75 15.52 34.91
C TYR A 242 5.53 16.50 36.07
N GLY A 243 4.33 17.08 36.19
CA GLY A 243 3.96 17.94 37.31
C GLY A 243 3.84 17.16 38.62
N GLU A 244 3.13 16.04 38.61
CA GLU A 244 2.93 15.19 39.78
C GLU A 244 4.25 14.57 40.26
N ARG A 245 5.05 14.02 39.34
CA ARG A 245 6.37 13.45 39.67
C ARG A 245 7.32 14.50 40.25
N PHE A 246 7.30 15.72 39.71
CA PHE A 246 8.10 16.83 40.23
C PHE A 246 7.70 17.20 41.66
N LEU A 247 6.39 17.35 41.92
CA LEU A 247 5.88 17.69 43.25
C LEU A 247 6.20 16.60 44.27
N SER A 248 6.05 15.33 43.91
CA SER A 248 6.40 14.18 44.76
C SER A 248 7.89 14.13 45.10
N LYS A 249 8.78 14.36 44.11
CA LYS A 249 10.22 14.43 44.37
C LYS A 249 10.60 15.64 45.23
N LEU A 250 9.96 16.78 45.00
CA LEU A 250 10.21 18.00 45.78
C LEU A 250 9.75 17.83 47.24
N SER A 251 8.59 17.21 47.48
CA SER A 251 8.13 16.92 48.84
C SER A 251 9.05 15.90 49.54
N GLN A 252 9.47 14.84 48.85
CA GLN A 252 10.46 13.87 49.35
C GLN A 252 11.78 14.56 49.76
N LEU A 253 12.33 15.42 48.88
CA LEU A 253 13.56 16.17 49.18
C LEU A 253 13.37 17.17 50.32
N LEU A 254 12.21 17.83 50.41
CA LEU A 254 11.90 18.77 51.48
C LEU A 254 11.82 18.07 52.83
N VAL A 255 11.16 16.91 52.92
CA VAL A 255 11.08 16.12 54.17
C VAL A 255 12.47 15.68 54.63
N LEU A 256 13.29 15.13 53.72
CA LEU A 256 14.68 14.76 54.02
C LEU A 256 15.50 15.96 54.50
N PHE A 257 15.33 17.13 53.87
CA PHE A 257 15.99 18.36 54.27
C PHE A 257 15.55 18.82 55.66
N CYS A 258 14.26 18.77 55.99
CA CYS A 258 13.75 19.12 57.32
C CYS A 258 14.31 18.18 58.40
N ILE A 259 14.31 16.86 58.17
CA ILE A 259 14.89 15.89 59.12
C ILE A 259 16.39 16.16 59.30
N GLY A 260 17.13 16.36 58.21
CA GLY A 260 18.55 16.72 58.26
C GLY A 260 18.79 18.03 59.01
N GLY A 261 17.95 19.05 58.77
CA GLY A 261 17.99 20.33 59.48
C GLY A 261 17.79 20.18 60.99
N ILE A 262 16.82 19.36 61.42
CA ILE A 262 16.60 19.04 62.84
C ILE A 262 17.87 18.43 63.45
N LEU A 263 18.47 17.44 62.79
CA LEU A 263 19.68 16.79 63.29
C LEU A 263 20.87 17.76 63.35
N VAL A 264 21.08 18.58 62.31
CA VAL A 264 22.18 19.54 62.25
C VAL A 264 22.03 20.65 63.30
N PHE A 265 20.85 21.26 63.40
CA PHE A 265 20.62 22.33 64.38
C PHE A 265 20.65 21.82 65.82
N ARG A 266 20.26 20.57 66.05
CA ARG A 266 20.31 19.94 67.37
C ARG A 266 21.72 19.52 67.79
N TYR A 267 22.49 18.90 66.90
CA TYR A 267 23.75 18.25 67.25
C TYR A 267 25.02 19.00 66.84
N LEU A 268 24.98 19.80 65.77
CA LEU A 268 26.17 20.51 65.27
C LEU A 268 26.16 21.99 65.67
N VAL A 269 25.03 22.68 65.47
CA VAL A 269 24.93 24.14 65.69
C VAL A 269 24.38 24.50 67.07
N VAL A 270 23.64 23.58 67.70
CA VAL A 270 22.99 23.75 69.02
C VAL A 270 22.11 25.01 69.06
N SER A 271 21.27 25.20 68.04
CA SER A 271 20.34 26.33 67.92
C SER A 271 18.89 25.88 68.05
N SER A 272 18.24 26.23 69.16
CA SER A 272 16.83 25.90 69.43
C SER A 272 15.85 26.58 68.47
N LEU A 273 16.19 27.79 68.00
CA LEU A 273 15.38 28.51 66.99
C LEU A 273 15.44 27.81 65.62
N GLY A 274 16.62 27.31 65.23
CA GLY A 274 16.78 26.54 63.99
C GLY A 274 16.06 25.19 64.03
N GLU A 275 16.10 24.52 65.18
CA GLU A 275 15.35 23.29 65.44
C GLU A 275 13.83 23.53 65.35
N ALA A 276 13.31 24.54 66.06
CA ALA A 276 11.88 24.88 66.05
C ALA A 276 11.39 25.27 64.64
N ALA A 277 12.18 26.03 63.88
CA ALA A 277 11.86 26.38 62.49
C ALA A 277 11.81 25.15 61.58
N SER A 278 12.72 24.18 61.77
CA SER A 278 12.75 22.94 60.98
C SER A 278 11.56 22.02 61.30
N TRP A 279 11.16 21.94 62.57
CA TRP A 279 9.92 21.26 62.98
C TRP A 279 8.67 21.92 62.40
N ALA A 280 8.58 23.25 62.48
CA ALA A 280 7.45 23.99 61.90
C ALA A 280 7.36 23.77 60.38
N LEU A 281 8.49 23.78 59.68
CA LEU A 281 8.55 23.52 58.23
C LEU A 281 8.16 22.07 57.89
N LEU A 282 8.58 21.09 58.68
CA LEU A 282 8.19 19.68 58.49
C LEU A 282 6.68 19.48 58.64
N VAL A 283 6.09 20.04 59.71
CA VAL A 283 4.64 20.00 59.93
C VAL A 283 3.90 20.71 58.80
N ALA A 284 4.38 21.88 58.36
CA ALA A 284 3.80 22.58 57.23
C ALA A 284 3.88 21.76 55.93
N ALA A 285 5.00 21.09 55.66
CA ALA A 285 5.20 20.27 54.47
C ALA A 285 4.26 19.05 54.41
N GLU A 286 3.86 18.48 55.55
CA GLU A 286 2.96 17.32 55.62
C GLU A 286 1.47 17.70 55.76
N VAL A 287 1.16 18.76 56.52
CA VAL A 287 -0.22 19.13 56.86
C VAL A 287 -0.85 19.99 55.76
N VAL A 288 -0.11 20.93 55.17
CA VAL A 288 -0.68 21.86 54.17
C VAL A 288 -1.17 21.17 52.90
N PRO A 289 -0.46 20.18 52.32
CA PRO A 289 -0.98 19.45 51.16
C PRO A 289 -2.29 18.69 51.46
N ARG A 290 -2.44 18.18 52.69
CA ARG A 290 -3.65 17.46 53.13
C ARG A 290 -4.84 18.40 53.32
N LEU A 291 -4.62 19.60 53.86
CA LEU A 291 -5.68 20.61 54.02
C LEU A 291 -6.18 21.11 52.66
N ASN A 292 -5.28 21.30 51.68
CA ASN A 292 -5.64 21.73 50.33
C ASN A 292 -6.39 20.63 49.54
N ALA A 293 -6.07 19.35 49.77
CA ALA A 293 -6.81 18.24 49.19
C ALA A 293 -8.24 18.12 49.78
N VAL A 294 -8.39 18.38 51.09
CA VAL A 294 -9.69 18.37 51.78
C VAL A 294 -10.56 19.58 51.38
N SER A 295 -9.97 20.75 51.11
CA SER A 295 -10.74 21.92 50.64
C SER A 295 -11.26 21.78 49.20
N ASN A 296 -10.61 20.95 48.37
CA ASN A 296 -11.05 20.67 46.99
C ASN A 296 -12.19 19.63 46.91
N LEU A 297 -12.61 19.04 48.04
CA LEU A 297 -13.80 18.19 48.15
C LEU A 297 -15.09 19.01 48.41
N SER A 298 -15.23 20.16 47.74
CA SER A 298 -16.50 20.89 47.72
C SER A 298 -17.41 20.31 46.62
N PRO A 299 -18.63 19.84 46.92
CA PRO A 299 -19.41 18.98 46.03
C PRO A 299 -20.23 19.81 45.02
N LEU A 300 -19.60 20.59 44.15
CA LEU A 300 -20.31 21.29 43.06
C LEU A 300 -19.41 21.53 41.84
N THR A 301 -18.88 20.47 41.23
CA THR A 301 -18.50 20.49 39.81
C THR A 301 -18.71 19.11 39.20
N VAL A 302 -19.83 18.97 38.48
CA VAL A 302 -20.09 17.86 37.57
C VAL A 302 -19.20 18.05 36.35
N GLY A 303 -18.32 17.09 36.07
CA GLY A 303 -17.73 16.91 34.75
C GLY A 303 -16.23 17.14 34.59
N LYS A 304 -15.38 16.43 35.35
CA LYS A 304 -14.17 15.74 34.86
C LYS A 304 -13.48 15.09 36.06
N THR A 305 -13.49 13.77 36.11
CA THR A 305 -12.72 12.98 37.06
C THR A 305 -11.24 13.04 36.67
N GLU A 306 -10.53 14.06 37.14
CA GLU A 306 -9.11 13.92 37.47
C GLU A 306 -9.06 13.68 38.98
N ALA A 307 -8.94 12.41 39.37
CA ALA A 307 -8.70 12.04 40.75
C ALA A 307 -7.36 12.66 41.16
N ALA A 308 -7.40 13.74 41.94
CA ALA A 308 -6.23 14.27 42.62
C ALA A 308 -5.71 13.18 43.57
N SER A 309 -4.74 12.40 43.10
CA SER A 309 -4.05 11.44 43.95
C SER A 309 -3.28 12.22 45.01
N SER A 310 -3.57 11.95 46.27
CA SER A 310 -2.87 12.57 47.40
C SER A 310 -1.41 12.14 47.38
N THR A 311 -0.50 13.04 47.00
CA THR A 311 0.95 12.80 47.02
C THR A 311 1.53 13.10 48.41
N SER A 312 1.15 12.31 49.44
CA SER A 312 1.85 12.37 50.73
C SER A 312 3.15 11.55 50.67
N PHE A 313 4.19 11.96 51.40
CA PHE A 313 5.45 11.21 51.44
C PHE A 313 5.23 9.75 51.86
N TRP A 314 4.41 9.53 52.88
CA TRP A 314 4.04 8.22 53.44
C TRP A 314 3.22 7.34 52.49
N SER A 315 2.61 7.91 51.45
CA SER A 315 1.90 7.16 50.41
C SER A 315 2.77 6.90 49.17
N THR A 316 4.05 7.28 49.17
CA THR A 316 5.00 6.88 48.13
C THR A 316 5.62 5.52 48.47
N PRO A 317 6.05 4.72 47.47
CA PRO A 317 6.68 3.40 47.72
C PRO A 317 7.85 3.44 48.71
N THR A 318 8.58 4.57 48.75
CA THR A 318 9.68 4.79 49.69
C THR A 318 9.20 5.09 51.11
N GLY A 319 8.09 5.82 51.27
CA GLY A 319 7.50 6.15 52.57
C GLY A 319 6.80 4.95 53.21
N SER A 320 6.16 4.09 52.41
CA SER A 320 5.58 2.83 52.89
C SER A 320 6.66 1.82 53.31
N ALA A 321 7.75 1.71 52.54
CA ALA A 321 8.89 0.85 52.89
C ALA A 321 9.60 1.29 54.19
N MET A 322 9.57 2.57 54.54
CA MET A 322 10.08 3.07 55.83
C MET A 322 9.13 2.81 57.01
N LEU A 323 7.83 2.61 56.75
CA LEU A 323 6.84 2.22 57.78
C LEU A 323 6.85 0.72 58.04
N GLU A 324 7.26 -0.08 57.07
CA GLU A 324 7.33 -1.56 57.15
C GLU A 324 8.66 -2.11 57.70
N GLY A 325 9.52 -1.25 58.26
CA GLY A 325 10.72 -1.70 58.96
C GLY A 325 10.41 -2.34 60.30
N ASP A 326 10.07 -3.64 60.30
CA ASP A 326 10.53 -4.69 61.23
C ASP A 326 9.77 -6.01 60.96
N GLY A 327 10.42 -6.96 60.26
CA GLY A 327 9.90 -8.31 60.05
C GLY A 327 10.63 -9.07 58.95
N GLU A 328 11.72 -9.74 59.31
CA GLU A 328 12.56 -10.56 58.43
C GLU A 328 11.80 -11.66 57.68
N GLY A 329 12.22 -11.90 56.44
CA GLY A 329 11.88 -13.08 55.65
C GLY A 329 12.92 -13.28 54.55
N TRP A 330 14.10 -13.77 54.95
CA TRP A 330 15.00 -14.45 54.02
C TRP A 330 14.36 -15.78 53.61
N SER A 331 14.19 -16.01 52.31
CA SER A 331 14.15 -17.36 51.74
C SER A 331 14.80 -17.36 50.37
N GLU A 332 15.55 -18.42 50.12
CA GLU A 332 16.60 -18.63 49.14
C GLU A 332 16.39 -18.17 47.69
N ALA A 333 17.53 -17.83 47.09
CA ALA A 333 17.83 -18.13 45.70
C ALA A 333 18.28 -19.59 45.54
N GLU A 334 17.65 -20.33 44.64
CA GLU A 334 18.22 -21.42 43.83
C GLU A 334 17.66 -21.20 42.42
N ALA A 335 18.47 -20.78 41.45
CA ALA A 335 19.38 -21.59 40.62
C ALA A 335 18.63 -22.32 39.48
N GLU A 336 18.83 -21.76 38.28
CA GLU A 336 18.94 -22.36 36.95
C GLU A 336 18.27 -23.71 36.69
N ASP A 337 17.35 -23.73 35.72
CA ASP A 337 17.31 -24.85 34.78
C ASP A 337 17.14 -24.34 33.35
N GLU A 338 17.98 -24.92 32.50
CA GLU A 338 18.21 -24.65 31.10
C GLU A 338 17.24 -25.54 30.30
N SER A 339 16.37 -24.96 29.46
CA SER A 339 15.74 -25.74 28.38
C SER A 339 15.40 -24.87 27.18
N VAL A 340 16.22 -25.04 26.15
CA VAL A 340 15.94 -24.80 24.74
C VAL A 340 14.84 -25.76 24.26
N ASP A 341 13.82 -25.24 23.59
CA ASP A 341 13.00 -25.89 22.55
C ASP A 341 12.17 -24.75 21.89
N GLU A 342 12.49 -24.29 20.68
CA GLU A 342 12.16 -24.85 19.37
C GLU A 342 10.64 -25.02 19.09
N GLY A 343 10.19 -24.38 18.00
CA GLY A 343 8.90 -24.59 17.32
C GLY A 343 7.70 -23.90 18.00
N GLU A 344 6.75 -23.28 17.31
CA GLU A 344 6.26 -23.55 15.97
C GLU A 344 5.58 -22.31 15.40
N VAL A 345 6.02 -21.93 14.21
CA VAL A 345 5.42 -20.95 13.32
C VAL A 345 4.42 -21.71 12.45
N GLU A 346 3.13 -21.43 12.59
CA GLU A 346 2.15 -21.85 11.57
C GLU A 346 2.33 -20.96 10.33
N GLY A 347 3.00 -21.54 9.32
CA GLY A 347 3.05 -21.02 7.97
C GLY A 347 2.01 -21.72 7.09
N GLU A 348 1.13 -20.94 6.47
CA GLU A 348 0.53 -21.31 5.19
C GLU A 348 1.63 -21.35 4.12
N GLY A 349 1.70 -22.44 3.36
CA GLY A 349 2.63 -22.55 2.24
C GLY A 349 2.53 -23.89 1.53
N GLY A 350 1.67 -23.96 0.52
CA GLY A 350 1.61 -25.08 -0.41
C GLY A 350 2.85 -25.17 -1.30
N ALA A 351 3.26 -26.40 -1.59
CA ALA A 351 4.07 -26.82 -2.73
C ALA A 351 3.46 -28.18 -3.17
N LEU A 352 2.99 -28.38 -4.40
CA LEU A 352 3.65 -28.29 -5.70
C LEU A 352 4.96 -29.10 -5.75
N ALA A 353 4.82 -30.39 -6.08
CA ALA A 353 5.87 -31.19 -6.70
C ALA A 353 5.23 -32.33 -7.52
N ILE A 354 5.25 -32.19 -8.85
CA ILE A 354 5.40 -33.33 -9.77
C ILE A 354 6.40 -32.90 -10.84
N VAL A 355 7.50 -33.64 -10.90
CA VAL A 355 8.53 -33.74 -11.96
C VAL A 355 8.90 -35.24 -11.97
N PRO A 356 9.31 -35.88 -13.07
CA PRO A 356 9.59 -35.40 -14.44
C PRO A 356 8.57 -35.80 -15.51
#